data_AF-A0A8J3PZW8-F1
#
_entry.id   AF-A0A8J3PZW8-F1
#
_cell.length_a   1.000
_cell.length_b   1.000
_cell.length_c   1.000
_cell.angle_alpha   90.00
_cell.angle_beta   90.00
_cell.angle_gamma   90.00
#
_symmetry.space_group_name_H-M   'P 1'
#
loop_
_entity.id
_entity.type
_entity.pdbx_description
1 polymer ?
#
loop_
_entity_poly.entity_id
_entity_poly.type
_entity_poly.pdbx_seq_one_letter_code
_entity_poly.pdbx_strand_id
1 'polypeptide(L)'
;MSATAKVRNSSARVVIDGGGLVTLSGGGKRRILYMNTCDQAQQWTTSHCDDQEQPQLTVQNLTLADGNATGETVDGGGGGAMFVRGGRVKVVNSRFVRNRCDATGPDLGGAAIRVLDQSRDLPVYIVSSTFGGAPGQGGVCSNGGALSSIGVSWVVLNSVMTYNRAIGNGANPARGGTPGGGSGGAVYTDGNRFTVRIAGSIVTDNQAKEGGGAVFFVSNDRTGTMSIEGSTLRRNPSAGFETAGFPGIFFLGARKPSVSSSTLT
;
A
#
# COMPACT_ATOMS: atom_id res chain seq x y z
N MET A 1 -6.02 12.88 -17.15
CA MET A 1 -7.40 12.40 -16.90
C MET A 1 -8.25 13.54 -16.36
N SER A 2 -9.57 13.53 -16.59
CA SER A 2 -10.51 14.55 -16.09
C SER A 2 -11.26 14.13 -14.82
N ALA A 3 -11.41 12.82 -14.58
CA ALA A 3 -12.09 12.25 -13.41
C ALA A 3 -11.39 10.97 -12.92
N THR A 4 -11.66 10.57 -11.68
CA THR A 4 -11.27 9.26 -11.13
C THR A 4 -12.01 8.15 -11.87
N ALA A 5 -11.30 7.16 -12.39
CA ALA A 5 -11.93 6.00 -13.03
C ALA A 5 -12.43 5.03 -11.96
N LYS A 6 -13.69 4.60 -12.07
CA LYS A 6 -14.33 3.68 -11.13
C LYS A 6 -14.55 2.31 -11.79
N VAL A 7 -14.18 1.25 -11.08
CA VAL A 7 -14.49 -0.13 -11.47
C VAL A 7 -15.88 -0.49 -10.93
N ARG A 8 -16.80 -0.88 -11.81
CA ARG A 8 -18.18 -1.20 -11.41
C ARG A 8 -18.21 -2.51 -10.61
N ASN A 9 -18.97 -2.51 -9.52
CA ASN A 9 -19.08 -3.64 -8.59
C ASN A 9 -19.66 -4.90 -9.24
N SER A 10 -20.50 -4.75 -10.27
CA SER A 10 -21.10 -5.85 -11.03
C SER A 10 -20.19 -6.46 -12.10
N SER A 11 -18.97 -5.93 -12.28
CA SER A 11 -18.03 -6.49 -13.27
C SER A 11 -17.41 -7.77 -12.73
N ALA A 12 -17.33 -8.82 -13.54
CA ALA A 12 -16.66 -10.05 -13.12
C ALA A 12 -15.13 -9.92 -13.13
N ARG A 13 -14.57 -9.55 -14.30
CA ARG A 13 -13.13 -9.38 -14.52
C ARG A 13 -12.86 -8.08 -15.25
N VAL A 14 -11.85 -7.35 -14.80
CA VAL A 14 -11.43 -6.09 -15.41
C VAL A 14 -9.92 -6.11 -15.57
N VAL A 15 -9.45 -5.87 -16.79
CA VAL A 15 -8.03 -5.73 -17.09
C VAL A 15 -7.81 -4.33 -17.65
N ILE A 16 -6.93 -3.57 -17.01
CA ILE A 16 -6.46 -2.28 -17.50
C ILE A 16 -5.01 -2.47 -17.89
N ASP A 17 -4.77 -2.53 -19.20
CA ASP A 17 -3.43 -2.75 -19.77
C ASP A 17 -2.99 -1.50 -20.54
N GLY A 18 -1.84 -0.94 -20.14
CA GLY A 18 -1.24 0.22 -20.79
C GLY A 18 -0.24 -0.11 -21.89
N GLY A 19 0.06 -1.39 -22.12
CA GLY A 19 1.05 -1.85 -23.10
C GLY A 19 2.48 -1.33 -22.85
N GLY A 20 2.76 -0.76 -21.67
CA GLY A 20 4.02 -0.10 -21.34
C GLY A 20 4.13 1.33 -21.84
N LEU A 21 3.10 1.84 -22.51
CA LEU A 21 3.10 3.14 -23.20
C LEU A 21 2.23 4.18 -22.49
N VAL A 22 1.23 3.71 -21.75
CA VAL A 22 0.21 4.59 -21.17
C VAL A 22 0.61 5.07 -19.78
N THR A 23 0.52 6.39 -19.60
CA THR A 23 0.52 7.02 -18.28
C THR A 23 -0.88 7.53 -17.95
N LEU A 24 -1.45 7.03 -16.87
CA LEU A 24 -2.64 7.58 -16.24
C LEU A 24 -2.21 8.54 -15.14
N SER A 25 -2.51 9.83 -15.31
CA SER A 25 -2.15 10.85 -14.34
C SER A 25 -3.36 11.48 -13.65
N GLY A 26 -3.28 11.54 -12.33
CA GLY A 26 -4.21 12.28 -11.46
C GLY A 26 -3.97 13.80 -11.48
N GLY A 27 -2.87 14.26 -12.08
CA GLY A 27 -2.52 15.68 -12.20
C GLY A 27 -2.32 16.40 -10.87
N GLY A 28 -1.97 15.66 -9.81
CA GLY A 28 -1.81 16.15 -8.44
C GLY A 28 -3.12 16.50 -7.75
N LYS A 29 -4.28 16.19 -8.35
CA LYS A 29 -5.59 16.71 -7.93
C LYS A 29 -6.61 15.64 -7.55
N ARG A 30 -6.41 14.38 -7.97
CA ARG A 30 -7.41 13.33 -7.78
C ARG A 30 -6.79 11.94 -7.77
N ARG A 31 -7.55 11.00 -7.21
CA ARG A 31 -7.31 9.56 -7.34
C ARG A 31 -7.41 9.11 -8.80
N ILE A 32 -6.65 8.08 -9.18
CA ILE A 32 -6.63 7.58 -10.55
C ILE A 32 -7.68 6.48 -10.72
N LEU A 33 -7.60 5.42 -9.91
CA LEU A 33 -8.51 4.28 -9.94
C LEU A 33 -9.19 4.08 -8.58
N TYR A 34 -10.46 3.75 -8.62
CA TYR A 34 -11.28 3.46 -7.45
C TYR A 34 -12.09 2.19 -7.67
N MET A 35 -12.04 1.28 -6.70
CA MET A 35 -12.82 0.06 -6.68
C MET A 35 -13.31 -0.14 -5.25
N ASN A 36 -14.61 -0.11 -5.04
CA ASN A 36 -15.18 -0.29 -3.71
C ASN A 36 -16.52 -0.99 -3.83
N THR A 37 -16.52 -2.29 -3.56
CA THR A 37 -17.73 -3.12 -3.58
C THR A 37 -18.77 -2.68 -2.54
N CYS A 38 -18.35 -1.94 -1.50
CA CYS A 38 -19.21 -1.36 -0.48
C CYS A 38 -19.71 0.04 -0.81
N ASP A 39 -19.29 0.65 -1.92
CA ASP A 39 -19.85 1.92 -2.37
C ASP A 39 -21.24 1.70 -2.99
N GLN A 40 -22.29 2.15 -2.30
CA GLN A 40 -23.67 2.03 -2.76
C GLN A 40 -23.90 2.76 -4.10
N ALA A 41 -23.14 3.83 -4.39
CA ALA A 41 -23.22 4.53 -5.68
C ALA A 41 -22.60 3.72 -6.82
N GLN A 42 -21.84 2.65 -6.52
CA GLN A 42 -21.39 1.64 -7.48
C GLN A 42 -22.30 0.39 -7.49
N GLN A 43 -23.44 0.45 -6.78
CA GLN A 43 -24.41 -0.61 -6.55
C GLN A 43 -23.84 -1.79 -5.73
N TRP A 44 -24.57 -2.19 -4.69
CA TRP A 44 -24.28 -3.44 -4.01
C TRP A 44 -24.81 -4.61 -4.82
N THR A 45 -23.98 -5.64 -4.98
CA THR A 45 -24.34 -6.87 -5.69
C THR A 45 -24.50 -8.07 -4.76
N THR A 46 -24.15 -7.92 -3.48
CA THR A 46 -24.30 -8.92 -2.42
C THR A 46 -24.62 -8.22 -1.09
N SER A 47 -25.05 -8.98 -0.08
CA SER A 47 -25.22 -8.50 1.31
C SER A 47 -23.89 -8.38 2.08
N HIS A 48 -22.79 -8.89 1.51
CA HIS A 48 -21.45 -8.94 2.11
C HIS A 48 -20.47 -8.26 1.16
N CYS A 49 -20.63 -6.96 0.99
CA CYS A 49 -19.86 -6.18 0.02
C CYS A 49 -18.35 -6.30 0.29
N ASP A 50 -17.96 -6.35 1.55
CA ASP A 50 -16.59 -6.38 2.06
C ASP A 50 -15.86 -7.69 1.73
N ASP A 51 -16.57 -8.81 1.57
CA ASP A 51 -15.96 -10.10 1.16
C ASP A 51 -16.34 -10.52 -0.28
N GLN A 52 -16.94 -9.62 -1.04
CA GLN A 52 -17.37 -9.92 -2.41
C GLN A 52 -16.18 -10.29 -3.30
N GLU A 53 -16.21 -11.45 -4.00
CA GLU A 53 -15.08 -11.91 -4.82
C GLU A 53 -14.81 -11.05 -6.07
N GLN A 54 -15.86 -10.46 -6.63
CA GLN A 54 -15.82 -9.65 -7.84
C GLN A 54 -15.96 -8.16 -7.50
N PRO A 55 -15.37 -7.25 -8.26
CA PRO A 55 -14.58 -7.47 -9.47
C PRO A 55 -13.18 -8.03 -9.21
N GLN A 56 -12.66 -8.79 -10.18
CA GLN A 56 -11.25 -9.18 -10.22
C GLN A 56 -10.49 -8.22 -11.14
N LEU A 57 -9.78 -7.26 -10.54
CA LEU A 57 -9.04 -6.22 -11.23
C LEU A 57 -7.58 -6.62 -11.46
N THR A 58 -7.12 -6.50 -12.71
CA THR A 58 -5.71 -6.54 -13.08
C THR A 58 -5.30 -5.18 -13.63
N VAL A 59 -4.29 -4.57 -13.03
CA VAL A 59 -3.63 -3.37 -13.56
C VAL A 59 -2.25 -3.79 -14.06
N GLN A 60 -1.98 -3.56 -15.35
CA GLN A 60 -0.72 -4.01 -15.93
C GLN A 60 -0.12 -3.06 -16.96
N ASN A 61 1.22 -3.08 -17.05
CA ASN A 61 1.99 -2.33 -18.05
C ASN A 61 1.63 -0.83 -18.09
N LEU A 62 1.39 -0.22 -16.92
CA LEU A 62 0.93 1.15 -16.78
C LEU A 62 1.88 1.99 -15.95
N THR A 63 1.92 3.29 -16.21
CA THR A 63 2.40 4.26 -15.23
C THR A 63 1.20 4.99 -14.61
N LEU A 64 1.11 4.97 -13.28
CA LEU A 64 0.13 5.71 -12.48
C LEU A 64 0.86 6.84 -11.74
N ALA A 65 0.65 8.06 -12.21
CA ALA A 65 1.44 9.21 -11.80
C ALA A 65 0.59 10.31 -11.17
N ASP A 66 1.16 11.00 -10.18
CA ASP A 66 0.59 12.24 -9.63
C ASP A 66 -0.88 12.07 -9.17
N GLY A 67 -1.23 10.89 -8.68
CA GLY A 67 -2.49 10.63 -8.01
C GLY A 67 -2.52 11.34 -6.65
N ASN A 68 -3.67 11.89 -6.28
CA ASN A 68 -3.84 12.59 -5.01
C ASN A 68 -5.20 12.29 -4.39
N ALA A 69 -5.20 11.69 -3.21
CA ALA A 69 -6.40 11.37 -2.44
C ALA A 69 -6.61 12.24 -1.20
N THR A 70 -5.88 13.36 -1.04
CA THR A 70 -6.08 14.26 0.10
C THR A 70 -7.53 14.72 0.20
N GLY A 71 -8.12 14.61 1.40
CA GLY A 71 -9.51 14.95 1.68
C GLY A 71 -10.53 13.91 1.24
N GLU A 72 -10.12 12.81 0.61
CA GLU A 72 -11.00 11.69 0.31
C GLU A 72 -11.09 10.80 1.54
N THR A 73 -12.21 10.83 2.27
CA THR A 73 -12.34 10.19 3.59
C THR A 73 -13.06 8.85 3.61
N VAL A 74 -13.60 8.41 2.46
CA VAL A 74 -14.30 7.12 2.34
C VAL A 74 -13.42 6.00 2.88
N ASP A 75 -13.98 5.22 3.82
CA ASP A 75 -13.31 4.08 4.49
C ASP A 75 -11.91 4.42 5.05
N GLY A 76 -11.78 5.63 5.63
CA GLY A 76 -10.54 6.12 6.24
C GLY A 76 -9.54 6.75 5.26
N GLY A 77 -9.90 6.86 3.98
CA GLY A 77 -9.14 7.60 2.97
C GLY A 77 -7.87 6.92 2.49
N GLY A 78 -6.98 7.66 1.83
CA GLY A 78 -5.73 7.12 1.25
C GLY A 78 -5.86 6.60 -0.19
N GLY A 79 -4.83 5.90 -0.67
CA GLY A 79 -4.80 5.34 -2.01
C GLY A 79 -4.74 6.40 -3.11
N GLY A 80 -3.69 7.21 -3.12
CA GLY A 80 -3.54 8.36 -4.03
C GLY A 80 -3.61 7.99 -5.51
N ALA A 81 -3.03 6.86 -5.92
CA ALA A 81 -3.28 6.31 -7.25
C ALA A 81 -4.49 5.38 -7.26
N MET A 82 -4.51 4.40 -6.35
CA MET A 82 -5.52 3.34 -6.32
C MET A 82 -6.08 3.15 -4.91
N PHE A 83 -7.41 3.15 -4.82
CA PHE A 83 -8.13 2.72 -3.63
C PHE A 83 -8.96 1.49 -3.97
N VAL A 84 -8.84 0.45 -3.16
CA VAL A 84 -9.52 -0.83 -3.33
C VAL A 84 -10.17 -1.26 -2.02
N ARG A 85 -11.46 -1.60 -2.06
CA ARG A 85 -12.20 -2.26 -0.99
C ARG A 85 -13.05 -3.40 -1.57
N GLY A 86 -12.94 -4.60 -1.00
CA GLY A 86 -13.55 -5.82 -1.55
C GLY A 86 -12.98 -6.24 -2.90
N GLY A 87 -13.62 -7.22 -3.53
CA GLY A 87 -13.15 -7.80 -4.79
C GLY A 87 -11.77 -8.43 -4.67
N ARG A 88 -11.05 -8.49 -5.79
CA ARG A 88 -9.64 -8.90 -5.83
C ARG A 88 -8.84 -8.00 -6.75
N VAL A 89 -7.60 -7.71 -6.39
CA VAL A 89 -6.69 -6.90 -7.20
C VAL A 89 -5.33 -7.55 -7.34
N LYS A 90 -4.75 -7.45 -8.53
CA LYS A 90 -3.33 -7.72 -8.79
C LYS A 90 -2.74 -6.64 -9.68
N VAL A 91 -1.46 -6.36 -9.48
CA VAL A 91 -0.71 -5.36 -10.24
C VAL A 91 0.56 -5.99 -10.80
N VAL A 92 0.78 -5.80 -12.11
CA VAL A 92 1.90 -6.43 -12.83
C VAL A 92 2.62 -5.38 -13.67
N ASN A 93 3.95 -5.39 -13.66
CA ASN A 93 4.78 -4.57 -14.54
C ASN A 93 4.33 -3.09 -14.63
N SER A 94 4.00 -2.49 -13.49
CA SER A 94 3.45 -1.13 -13.44
C SER A 94 4.30 -0.21 -12.58
N ARG A 95 4.21 1.09 -12.83
CA ARG A 95 4.99 2.12 -12.15
C ARG A 95 4.07 3.09 -11.43
N PHE A 96 4.39 3.42 -10.19
CA PHE A 96 3.66 4.37 -9.36
C PHE A 96 4.60 5.48 -8.94
N VAL A 97 4.35 6.71 -9.40
CA VAL A 97 5.26 7.83 -9.15
C VAL A 97 4.52 9.07 -8.64
N ARG A 98 5.12 9.73 -7.64
CA ARG A 98 4.69 11.03 -7.09
C ARG A 98 3.23 11.08 -6.60
N ASN A 99 2.69 9.92 -6.23
CA ASN A 99 1.34 9.84 -5.70
C ASN A 99 1.30 10.33 -4.24
N ARG A 100 0.16 10.86 -3.83
CA ARG A 100 -0.02 11.50 -2.52
C ARG A 100 -1.34 11.12 -1.88
N CYS A 101 -1.36 11.17 -0.55
CA CYS A 101 -2.57 11.17 0.25
C CYS A 101 -2.46 12.26 1.34
N ASP A 102 -3.44 12.33 2.24
CA ASP A 102 -3.39 13.15 3.45
C ASP A 102 -2.06 13.02 4.21
N ALA A 103 -1.56 14.15 4.71
CA ALA A 103 -0.26 14.22 5.37
C ALA A 103 -0.26 13.64 6.80
N THR A 104 -1.44 13.47 7.39
CA THR A 104 -1.63 13.04 8.78
C THR A 104 -2.85 12.14 8.91
N GLY A 105 -2.91 11.36 9.99
CA GLY A 105 -4.04 10.51 10.32
C GLY A 105 -3.59 9.09 10.68
N PRO A 106 -4.17 8.47 11.73
CA PRO A 106 -3.95 7.07 12.04
C PRO A 106 -4.56 6.18 10.95
N ASP A 107 -3.94 5.03 10.68
CA ASP A 107 -4.39 4.02 9.70
C ASP A 107 -4.66 4.47 8.26
N LEU A 108 -4.50 5.75 7.95
CA LEU A 108 -4.61 6.33 6.63
C LEU A 108 -3.26 6.19 5.93
N GLY A 109 -3.25 5.55 4.76
CA GLY A 109 -2.00 5.30 4.07
C GLY A 109 -2.11 4.99 2.58
N GLY A 110 -0.97 4.67 1.98
CA GLY A 110 -0.89 4.16 0.62
C GLY A 110 -0.93 5.31 -0.37
N ALA A 111 0.15 6.07 -0.50
CA ALA A 111 0.18 7.14 -1.51
C ALA A 111 -0.05 6.54 -2.91
N ALA A 112 0.52 5.37 -3.20
CA ALA A 112 0.20 4.65 -4.42
C ALA A 112 -1.08 3.83 -4.27
N ILE A 113 -1.06 2.77 -3.46
CA ILE A 113 -2.17 1.82 -3.37
C ILE A 113 -2.60 1.65 -1.93
N ARG A 114 -3.91 1.74 -1.70
CA ARG A 114 -4.56 1.29 -0.47
C ARG A 114 -5.55 0.17 -0.77
N VAL A 115 -5.49 -0.90 0.02
CA VAL A 115 -6.41 -2.04 -0.08
C VAL A 115 -7.00 -2.37 1.29
N LEU A 116 -8.33 -2.52 1.32
CA LEU A 116 -9.11 -2.94 2.48
C LEU A 116 -9.92 -4.18 2.10
N ASP A 117 -10.07 -5.12 3.04
CA ASP A 117 -10.99 -6.26 2.93
C ASP A 117 -10.94 -6.96 1.56
N GLN A 118 -9.80 -7.57 1.22
CA GLN A 118 -9.73 -8.34 -0.02
C GLN A 118 -10.37 -9.72 0.17
N SER A 119 -11.19 -10.12 -0.81
CA SER A 119 -12.03 -11.32 -0.68
C SER A 119 -11.26 -12.59 -0.28
N ARG A 120 -11.80 -13.27 0.72
CA ARG A 120 -11.31 -14.50 1.36
C ARG A 120 -9.91 -14.38 1.97
N ASP A 121 -9.52 -13.17 2.35
CA ASP A 121 -8.19 -12.84 2.89
C ASP A 121 -7.03 -13.24 1.96
N LEU A 122 -7.33 -13.42 0.66
CA LEU A 122 -6.32 -13.78 -0.33
C LEU A 122 -5.36 -12.60 -0.52
N PRO A 123 -4.07 -12.88 -0.82
CA PRO A 123 -3.09 -11.82 -0.93
C PRO A 123 -3.26 -10.99 -2.21
N VAL A 124 -2.96 -9.71 -2.12
CA VAL A 124 -2.72 -8.86 -3.29
C VAL A 124 -1.35 -9.22 -3.87
N TYR A 125 -1.31 -9.46 -5.17
CA TYR A 125 -0.05 -9.68 -5.88
C TYR A 125 0.45 -8.38 -6.50
N ILE A 126 1.67 -7.99 -6.14
CA ILE A 126 2.44 -6.91 -6.74
C ILE A 126 3.66 -7.52 -7.41
N VAL A 127 3.70 -7.54 -8.74
CA VAL A 127 4.71 -8.30 -9.49
C VAL A 127 5.44 -7.38 -10.46
N SER A 128 6.77 -7.43 -10.46
CA SER A 128 7.63 -6.68 -11.40
C SER A 128 7.31 -5.18 -11.46
N SER A 129 6.87 -4.59 -10.35
CA SER A 129 6.34 -3.22 -10.32
C SER A 129 7.29 -2.26 -9.61
N THR A 130 7.21 -0.97 -9.92
CA THR A 130 8.05 0.08 -9.33
C THR A 130 7.20 1.10 -8.59
N PHE A 131 7.55 1.41 -7.35
CA PHE A 131 6.98 2.48 -6.54
C PHE A 131 8.09 3.48 -6.24
N GLY A 132 8.02 4.65 -6.87
CA GLY A 132 9.15 5.57 -6.99
C GLY A 132 10.09 5.18 -8.12
N GLY A 133 11.35 4.88 -7.80
CA GLY A 133 12.38 4.48 -8.76
C GLY A 133 13.51 5.50 -8.95
N ALA A 134 13.32 6.74 -8.50
CA ALA A 134 14.36 7.76 -8.46
C ALA A 134 14.04 8.82 -7.38
N PRO A 135 15.03 9.61 -6.94
CA PRO A 135 14.79 10.77 -6.09
C PRO A 135 13.68 11.66 -6.66
N GLY A 136 12.75 12.09 -5.79
CA GLY A 136 11.60 12.90 -6.20
C GLY A 136 10.47 12.14 -6.89
N GLN A 137 10.60 10.83 -7.12
CA GLN A 137 9.53 10.01 -7.72
C GLN A 137 8.72 9.20 -6.71
N GLY A 138 9.17 9.03 -5.47
CA GLY A 138 8.43 8.27 -4.46
C GLY A 138 7.11 8.90 -4.05
N GLY A 139 6.24 8.09 -3.47
CA GLY A 139 4.97 8.55 -2.93
C GLY A 139 5.11 9.13 -1.52
N VAL A 140 4.17 10.01 -1.16
CA VAL A 140 4.16 10.70 0.14
C VAL A 140 2.77 10.66 0.75
N CYS A 141 2.66 10.16 1.98
CA CYS A 141 1.37 9.93 2.63
C CYS A 141 1.54 9.94 4.16
N SER A 142 0.45 10.00 4.93
CA SER A 142 0.50 9.91 6.40
C SER A 142 1.28 8.67 6.84
N ASN A 143 0.86 7.51 6.32
CA ASN A 143 1.54 6.22 6.42
C ASN A 143 1.70 5.60 5.03
N GLY A 144 2.58 4.61 4.85
CA GLY A 144 2.62 3.84 3.60
C GLY A 144 2.85 4.71 2.36
N GLY A 145 4.07 5.20 2.15
CA GLY A 145 4.36 6.05 0.98
C GLY A 145 4.15 5.33 -0.37
N ALA A 146 4.21 4.00 -0.39
CA ALA A 146 3.80 3.18 -1.54
C ALA A 146 2.49 2.43 -1.25
N LEU A 147 2.55 1.41 -0.40
CA LEU A 147 1.44 0.49 -0.13
C LEU A 147 0.88 0.68 1.27
N SER A 148 -0.44 0.52 1.40
CA SER A 148 -1.11 0.46 2.69
C SER A 148 -2.25 -0.55 2.67
N SER A 149 -2.48 -1.22 3.80
CA SER A 149 -3.67 -2.02 4.00
C SER A 149 -4.12 -2.12 5.45
N ILE A 150 -5.38 -2.52 5.63
CA ILE A 150 -5.95 -3.03 6.87
C ILE A 150 -6.55 -4.40 6.57
N GLY A 151 -6.14 -5.44 7.29
CA GLY A 151 -6.68 -6.80 7.16
C GLY A 151 -6.32 -7.53 5.86
N VAL A 152 -5.34 -7.04 5.08
CA VAL A 152 -5.02 -7.62 3.76
C VAL A 152 -3.59 -8.13 3.69
N SER A 153 -3.42 -9.32 3.12
CA SER A 153 -2.11 -9.92 2.84
C SER A 153 -1.47 -9.36 1.57
N TRP A 154 -0.15 -9.29 1.54
CA TRP A 154 0.65 -8.85 0.38
C TRP A 154 1.63 -9.92 -0.07
N VAL A 155 1.72 -10.09 -1.39
CA VAL A 155 2.81 -10.83 -2.06
C VAL A 155 3.47 -9.89 -3.06
N VAL A 156 4.66 -9.40 -2.69
CA VAL A 156 5.48 -8.47 -3.47
C VAL A 156 6.64 -9.24 -4.09
N LEU A 157 6.67 -9.31 -5.41
CA LEU A 157 7.63 -10.11 -6.17
C LEU A 157 8.38 -9.25 -7.18
N ASN A 158 9.70 -9.38 -7.21
CA ASN A 158 10.58 -8.79 -8.22
C ASN A 158 10.35 -7.27 -8.42
N SER A 159 10.04 -6.56 -7.34
CA SER A 159 9.56 -5.18 -7.39
C SER A 159 10.56 -4.21 -6.77
N VAL A 160 10.44 -2.94 -7.13
CA VAL A 160 11.29 -1.85 -6.63
C VAL A 160 10.43 -0.87 -5.86
N MET A 161 10.76 -0.60 -4.60
CA MET A 161 10.08 0.38 -3.75
C MET A 161 11.11 1.33 -3.19
N THR A 162 11.20 2.53 -3.77
CA THR A 162 12.26 3.48 -3.41
C THR A 162 11.78 4.90 -3.25
N TYR A 163 12.45 5.65 -2.37
CA TYR A 163 12.21 7.08 -2.15
C TYR A 163 10.81 7.44 -1.63
N ASN A 164 10.07 6.48 -1.08
CA ASN A 164 8.74 6.68 -0.51
C ASN A 164 8.83 7.22 0.92
N ARG A 165 7.87 8.04 1.33
CA ARG A 165 7.90 8.74 2.62
C ARG A 165 6.57 8.67 3.35
N ALA A 166 6.61 8.18 4.59
CA ALA A 166 5.54 8.35 5.57
C ALA A 166 5.85 9.60 6.42
N ILE A 167 4.99 10.61 6.34
CA ILE A 167 5.25 11.96 6.90
C ILE A 167 4.36 12.34 8.08
N GLY A 168 3.39 11.49 8.43
CA GLY A 168 2.54 11.69 9.61
C GLY A 168 3.35 11.74 10.91
N ASN A 169 2.68 12.09 12.00
CA ASN A 169 3.31 12.20 13.32
C ASN A 169 2.32 11.77 14.37
N GLY A 170 2.73 10.86 15.25
CA GLY A 170 1.89 10.38 16.34
C GLY A 170 1.73 8.88 16.42
N ALA A 171 2.22 8.14 15.42
CA ALA A 171 2.03 6.69 15.30
C ALA A 171 0.55 6.27 15.22
N ASN A 172 0.30 4.98 15.40
CA ASN A 172 -1.04 4.37 15.47
C ASN A 172 -1.11 3.42 16.68
N PRO A 173 -2.04 3.62 17.65
CA PRO A 173 -2.93 4.78 17.81
C PRO A 173 -2.17 6.10 17.94
N ALA A 174 -2.83 7.22 17.64
CA ALA A 174 -2.21 8.54 17.76
C ALA A 174 -1.85 8.86 19.22
N ARG A 175 -0.59 9.24 19.46
CA ARG A 175 -0.14 9.78 20.75
C ARG A 175 -0.86 11.09 21.08
N GLY A 176 -1.06 11.37 22.36
CA GLY A 176 -1.72 12.59 22.82
C GLY A 176 -1.11 13.86 22.21
N GLY A 177 -1.97 14.75 21.68
CA GLY A 177 -1.55 16.01 21.07
C GLY A 177 -0.97 15.90 19.64
N THR A 178 -1.04 14.73 19.01
CA THR A 178 -0.56 14.51 17.64
C THR A 178 -1.68 14.07 16.71
N PRO A 179 -1.61 14.37 15.40
CA PRO A 179 -2.67 14.01 14.45
C PRO A 179 -2.61 12.54 13.97
N GLY A 180 -1.60 11.77 14.37
CA GLY A 180 -1.42 10.36 14.03
C GLY A 180 -0.67 10.12 12.72
N GLY A 181 -0.21 8.87 12.57
CA GLY A 181 0.52 8.36 11.41
C GLY A 181 2.03 8.52 11.50
N GLY A 182 2.72 8.41 10.35
CA GLY A 182 4.18 8.51 10.22
C GLY A 182 4.91 7.19 10.04
N SER A 183 4.18 6.08 9.89
CA SER A 183 4.75 4.74 9.85
C SER A 183 4.74 4.13 8.44
N GLY A 184 5.68 3.22 8.18
CA GLY A 184 5.70 2.44 6.94
C GLY A 184 6.12 3.26 5.72
N GLY A 185 7.39 3.64 5.61
CA GLY A 185 7.84 4.53 4.53
C GLY A 185 7.51 3.98 3.14
N ALA A 186 7.79 2.69 2.88
CA ALA A 186 7.27 2.00 1.70
C ALA A 186 5.92 1.32 1.97
N VAL A 187 5.85 0.45 2.98
CA VAL A 187 4.68 -0.40 3.24
C VAL A 187 4.15 -0.18 4.66
N TYR A 188 2.85 0.07 4.79
CA TYR A 188 2.12 0.08 6.06
C TYR A 188 1.05 -1.01 6.07
N THR A 189 1.01 -1.85 7.11
CA THR A 189 -0.04 -2.86 7.26
C THR A 189 -0.49 -2.97 8.70
N ASP A 190 -1.81 -2.98 8.89
CA ASP A 190 -2.50 -3.28 10.15
C ASP A 190 -3.53 -4.39 9.93
N GLY A 191 -4.02 -5.04 10.98
CA GLY A 191 -5.06 -6.07 10.93
C GLY A 191 -4.89 -7.15 11.99
N ASN A 192 -5.71 -8.20 11.95
CA ASN A 192 -5.55 -9.38 12.81
C ASN A 192 -4.63 -10.40 12.13
N ARG A 193 -5.22 -11.32 11.36
CA ARG A 193 -4.49 -12.38 10.65
C ARG A 193 -4.23 -11.99 9.20
N PHE A 194 -2.99 -11.63 8.87
CA PHE A 194 -2.55 -11.42 7.50
C PHE A 194 -1.07 -11.76 7.32
N THR A 195 -0.60 -11.77 6.08
CA THR A 195 0.79 -12.07 5.75
C THR A 195 1.40 -11.04 4.82
N VAL A 196 2.71 -10.79 4.98
CA VAL A 196 3.48 -9.98 4.02
C VAL A 196 4.67 -10.80 3.55
N ARG A 197 4.73 -11.08 2.25
CA ARG A 197 5.86 -11.74 1.59
C ARG A 197 6.52 -10.77 0.62
N ILE A 198 7.81 -10.53 0.80
CA ILE A 198 8.64 -9.72 -0.11
C ILE A 198 9.73 -10.63 -0.67
N ALA A 199 9.74 -10.85 -1.98
CA ALA A 199 10.72 -11.71 -2.62
C ALA A 199 11.34 -11.09 -3.88
N GLY A 200 12.64 -11.32 -4.09
CA GLY A 200 13.39 -10.82 -5.26
C GLY A 200 13.35 -9.31 -5.43
N SER A 201 13.10 -8.55 -4.36
CA SER A 201 12.71 -7.14 -4.44
C SER A 201 13.77 -6.20 -3.86
N ILE A 202 13.72 -4.95 -4.29
CA ILE A 202 14.58 -3.87 -3.82
C ILE A 202 13.70 -2.85 -3.09
N VAL A 203 13.95 -2.66 -1.79
CA VAL A 203 13.23 -1.68 -0.97
C VAL A 203 14.28 -0.77 -0.34
N THR A 204 14.54 0.40 -0.94
CA THR A 204 15.64 1.26 -0.49
C THR A 204 15.30 2.72 -0.46
N ASP A 205 16.00 3.48 0.38
CA ASP A 205 15.91 4.95 0.40
C ASP A 205 14.51 5.46 0.77
N ASN A 206 13.71 4.66 1.47
CA ASN A 206 12.40 5.06 1.99
C ASN A 206 12.53 5.64 3.40
N GLN A 207 11.58 6.46 3.86
CA GLN A 207 11.66 7.06 5.19
C GLN A 207 10.31 7.00 5.91
N ALA A 208 10.35 6.69 7.20
CA ALA A 208 9.23 6.87 8.11
C ALA A 208 9.62 7.87 9.20
N LYS A 209 8.75 8.87 9.44
CA LYS A 209 8.92 9.82 10.54
C LYS A 209 8.73 9.17 11.92
N GLU A 210 7.97 8.08 11.97
CA GLU A 210 7.81 7.21 13.14
C GLU A 210 8.56 5.90 12.90
N GLY A 211 7.85 4.80 12.66
CA GLY A 211 8.46 3.48 12.58
C GLY A 211 8.36 2.78 11.25
N GLY A 212 9.36 1.96 10.96
CA GLY A 212 9.40 1.10 9.78
C GLY A 212 9.58 1.88 8.48
N GLY A 213 10.77 2.46 8.25
CA GLY A 213 11.06 3.14 6.98
C GLY A 213 10.82 2.28 5.74
N ALA A 214 11.09 0.97 5.83
CA ALA A 214 10.75 -0.01 4.82
C ALA A 214 9.32 -0.53 5.05
N VAL A 215 9.09 -1.20 6.18
CA VAL A 215 7.82 -1.88 6.48
C VAL A 215 7.40 -1.59 7.91
N PHE A 216 6.16 -1.16 8.08
CA PHE A 216 5.47 -1.17 9.36
C PHE A 216 4.39 -2.25 9.33
N PHE A 217 4.47 -3.21 10.25
CA PHE A 217 3.61 -4.37 10.32
C PHE A 217 3.02 -4.50 11.73
N VAL A 218 1.70 -4.44 11.84
CA VAL A 218 0.98 -4.68 13.09
C VAL A 218 -0.12 -5.72 12.86
N SER A 219 0.01 -6.86 13.53
CA SER A 219 -1.02 -7.88 13.70
C SER A 219 -1.53 -7.80 15.14
N ASN A 220 -2.76 -7.32 15.31
CA ASN A 220 -3.36 -6.98 16.60
C ASN A 220 -3.50 -8.19 17.53
N ASP A 221 -3.81 -9.36 16.96
CA ASP A 221 -3.94 -10.63 17.68
C ASP A 221 -2.66 -11.49 17.66
N ARG A 222 -1.56 -10.95 17.11
CA ARG A 222 -0.27 -11.65 16.96
C ARG A 222 -0.37 -12.96 16.19
N THR A 223 -1.22 -13.05 15.17
CA THR A 223 -1.29 -14.23 14.29
C THR A 223 -0.64 -14.02 12.93
N GLY A 224 -0.40 -12.76 12.54
CA GLY A 224 0.20 -12.41 11.26
C GLY A 224 1.69 -12.72 11.16
N THR A 225 2.17 -12.95 9.94
CA THR A 225 3.58 -13.31 9.67
C THR A 225 4.17 -12.54 8.49
N MET A 226 5.49 -12.40 8.48
CA MET A 226 6.22 -11.73 7.40
C MET A 226 7.42 -12.56 6.95
N SER A 227 7.67 -12.62 5.63
CA SER A 227 8.88 -13.19 5.04
C SER A 227 9.57 -12.25 4.05
N ILE A 228 10.90 -12.27 4.06
CA ILE A 228 11.77 -11.54 3.13
C ILE A 228 12.77 -12.52 2.53
N GLU A 229 12.74 -12.68 1.21
CA GLU A 229 13.48 -13.73 0.50
C GLU A 229 14.22 -13.14 -0.70
N GLY A 230 15.53 -13.38 -0.82
CA GLY A 230 16.30 -12.91 -1.98
C GLY A 230 16.21 -11.40 -2.25
N SER A 231 16.06 -10.57 -1.21
CA SER A 231 15.71 -9.15 -1.35
C SER A 231 16.74 -8.23 -0.71
N THR A 232 16.79 -6.97 -1.15
CA THR A 232 17.64 -5.93 -0.55
C THR A 232 16.77 -4.85 0.08
N LEU A 233 16.85 -4.72 1.40
CA LEU A 233 16.28 -3.64 2.18
C LEU A 233 17.42 -2.78 2.69
N ARG A 234 17.56 -1.55 2.17
CA ARG A 234 18.72 -0.71 2.50
C ARG A 234 18.39 0.77 2.66
N ARG A 235 18.95 1.43 3.68
CA ARG A 235 18.80 2.88 3.94
C ARG A 235 17.32 3.25 4.02
N ASN A 236 16.58 2.53 4.87
CA ASN A 236 15.19 2.82 5.11
C ASN A 236 14.98 3.37 6.54
N PRO A 237 15.44 4.59 6.86
CA PRO A 237 15.42 5.09 8.23
C PRO A 237 14.01 5.11 8.84
N SER A 238 13.93 4.56 10.05
CA SER A 238 12.83 4.76 10.99
C SER A 238 13.26 5.82 12.00
N ALA A 239 12.68 7.02 11.95
CA ALA A 239 13.16 8.12 12.81
C ALA A 239 12.73 7.98 14.29
N GLY A 240 11.67 7.21 14.57
CA GLY A 240 11.17 6.97 15.91
C GLY A 240 11.52 5.59 16.45
N PHE A 241 11.06 4.53 15.77
CA PHE A 241 11.16 3.17 16.31
C PHE A 241 11.21 2.08 15.24
N GLU A 242 11.82 0.95 15.58
CA GLU A 242 11.86 -0.25 14.74
C GLU A 242 12.12 -1.50 15.60
N THR A 243 11.96 -2.68 15.01
CA THR A 243 12.22 -3.95 15.69
C THR A 243 13.72 -4.23 15.71
N ALA A 244 14.27 -4.45 16.90
CA ALA A 244 15.69 -4.75 17.08
C ALA A 244 16.15 -5.92 16.18
N GLY A 245 17.23 -5.68 15.42
CA GLY A 245 17.77 -6.63 14.45
C GLY A 245 17.13 -6.59 13.06
N PHE A 246 16.15 -5.70 12.83
CA PHE A 246 15.48 -5.54 11.53
C PHE A 246 15.46 -4.05 11.12
N PRO A 247 16.59 -3.51 10.63
CA PRO A 247 16.68 -2.08 10.29
C PRO A 247 15.63 -1.68 9.25
N GLY A 248 14.94 -0.57 9.52
CA GLY A 248 13.85 -0.06 8.70
C GLY A 248 12.54 -0.85 8.81
N ILE A 249 12.43 -1.84 9.70
CA ILE A 249 11.21 -2.62 9.88
C ILE A 249 10.70 -2.48 11.31
N PHE A 250 9.45 -2.08 11.46
CA PHE A 250 8.71 -2.32 12.69
C PHE A 250 7.77 -3.50 12.47
N PHE A 251 7.90 -4.53 13.30
CA PHE A 251 7.14 -5.75 13.21
C PHE A 251 6.53 -6.14 14.56
N LEU A 252 5.21 -6.29 14.54
CA LEU A 252 4.40 -6.78 15.63
C LEU A 252 3.51 -7.92 15.11
N GLY A 253 3.93 -9.17 15.28
CA GLY A 253 3.18 -10.32 14.79
C GLY A 253 3.50 -11.61 15.54
N ALA A 254 3.20 -12.75 14.94
CA ALA A 254 3.27 -14.06 15.60
C ALA A 254 4.67 -14.51 16.01
N ARG A 255 5.66 -14.19 15.19
CA ARG A 255 7.07 -14.53 15.40
C ARG A 255 7.95 -13.60 14.57
N LYS A 256 9.24 -13.51 14.91
CA LYS A 256 10.22 -12.72 14.15
C LYS A 256 10.08 -12.98 12.64
N PRO A 257 10.19 -11.95 11.78
CA PRO A 257 10.16 -12.13 10.33
C PRO A 257 11.17 -13.18 9.87
N SER A 258 10.76 -14.06 8.94
CA SER A 258 11.71 -14.96 8.30
C SER A 258 12.50 -14.19 7.23
N VAL A 259 13.82 -14.29 7.29
CA VAL A 259 14.71 -13.61 6.35
C VAL A 259 15.66 -14.64 5.77
N SER A 260 15.68 -14.78 4.45
CA SER A 260 16.57 -15.71 3.74
C SER A 260 17.19 -15.04 2.53
N SER A 261 18.48 -15.29 2.31
CA SER A 261 19.25 -14.77 1.16
C SER A 261 19.05 -13.27 0.90
N SER A 262 18.87 -12.48 1.96
CA SER A 262 18.46 -11.07 1.89
C SER A 262 19.42 -10.19 2.68
N THR A 263 19.55 -8.93 2.27
CA THR A 263 20.37 -7.92 2.95
C THR A 263 19.47 -6.87 3.57
N LEU A 264 19.60 -6.64 4.88
CA LEU A 264 18.88 -5.62 5.64
C LEU A 264 19.91 -4.67 6.28
N THR A 265 19.95 -3.41 5.86
CA THR A 265 20.95 -2.40 6.29
C THR A 265 20.44 -0.98 6.34
#